data_AF-A0A2J7QBA0-F1
#
_entry.id   AF-A0A2J7QBA0-F1
#
_cell.length_a   1.000
_cell.length_b   1.000
_cell.length_c   1.000
_cell.angle_alpha   90.00
_cell.angle_beta   90.00
_cell.angle_gamma   90.00
#
_symmetry.space_group_name_H-M   'P 1'
#
loop_
_entity.id
_entity.type
_entity.pdbx_description
1 polymer ?
#
loop_
_entity_poly.entity_id
_entity_poly.type
_entity_poly.pdbx_seq_one_letter_code
_entity_poly.pdbx_strand_id
1 'polypeptide(L)'
;MWCWRRMEKISWTDYVRNEEVLIRVSEQRKANWIGHVLRRNCLLKEVIEGKIEGRIEVTRRRKKMLDDLGDRRGYYHLKEKALDRIKWRNCFGRDCGPVV
;
A
#
# COMPACT_ATOMS: atom_id res chain seq x y z
N MET A 1 14.38 -13.15 7.85
CA MET A 1 14.94 -12.12 6.94
C MET A 1 15.18 -12.62 5.52
N TRP A 2 15.80 -13.78 5.31
CA TRP A 2 16.07 -14.31 3.97
C TRP A 2 14.84 -14.44 3.08
N CYS A 3 13.73 -15.01 3.59
CA CYS A 3 12.48 -15.12 2.82
C CYS A 3 11.95 -13.76 2.35
N TRP A 4 12.03 -12.72 3.19
CA TRP A 4 11.60 -11.36 2.86
C TRP A 4 12.47 -10.75 1.76
N ARG A 5 13.79 -10.85 1.87
CA ARG A 5 14.71 -10.39 0.82
C ARG A 5 14.47 -11.10 -0.51
N ARG A 6 14.23 -12.43 -0.47
CA ARG A 6 13.90 -13.21 -1.66
C ARG A 6 12.57 -12.78 -2.29
N MET A 7 11.54 -12.53 -1.48
CA MET A 7 10.23 -12.09 -1.98
C MET A 7 10.27 -10.69 -2.61
N GLU A 8 11.08 -9.78 -2.05
CA GLU A 8 11.28 -8.42 -2.55
C GLU A 8 12.40 -8.32 -3.61
N LYS A 9 12.95 -9.45 -4.06
CA LYS A 9 14.07 -9.50 -5.03
C LYS A 9 15.30 -8.66 -4.63
N ILE A 10 15.55 -8.50 -3.32
CA ILE A 10 16.70 -7.74 -2.80
C ILE A 10 17.95 -8.60 -2.93
N SER A 11 18.94 -8.12 -3.68
CA SER A 11 20.22 -8.80 -3.80
C SER A 11 20.96 -8.78 -2.47
N TRP A 12 21.80 -9.77 -2.24
CA TRP A 12 22.71 -9.77 -1.11
C TRP A 12 23.76 -8.64 -1.22
N THR A 13 24.01 -8.14 -2.43
CA THR A 13 24.91 -7.01 -2.74
C THR A 13 24.33 -5.65 -2.43
N ASP A 14 23.01 -5.52 -2.23
CA ASP A 14 22.36 -4.21 -2.09
C ASP A 14 22.58 -3.61 -0.68
N TYR A 15 23.23 -4.34 0.24
CA TYR A 15 23.53 -3.94 1.63
C TYR A 15 22.37 -3.26 2.39
N VAL A 16 21.12 -3.59 2.02
CA VAL A 16 19.90 -2.99 2.60
C VAL A 16 19.75 -3.40 4.06
N ARG A 17 19.45 -2.46 4.95
CA ARG A 17 19.23 -2.75 6.38
C ARG A 17 17.95 -3.55 6.58
N ASN A 18 17.92 -4.40 7.62
CA ASN A 18 16.76 -5.26 7.87
C ASN A 18 15.47 -4.47 8.10
N GLU A 19 15.55 -3.31 8.74
CA GLU A 19 14.41 -2.40 8.97
C GLU A 19 13.79 -1.93 7.65
N GLU A 20 14.63 -1.53 6.69
CA GLU A 20 14.20 -1.05 5.39
C GLU A 20 13.56 -2.18 4.56
N VAL A 21 14.08 -3.41 4.65
CA VAL A 21 13.42 -4.57 4.05
C VAL A 21 12.01 -4.75 4.63
N LEU A 22 11.84 -4.62 5.95
CA LEU A 22 10.54 -4.79 6.60
C LEU A 22 9.55 -3.68 6.23
N ILE A 23 10.04 -2.43 6.11
CA ILE A 23 9.22 -1.30 5.64
C ILE A 23 8.72 -1.57 4.22
N ARG A 24 9.63 -1.91 3.29
CA ARG A 24 9.28 -2.19 1.89
C ARG A 24 8.27 -3.34 1.77
N VAL A 25 8.51 -4.46 2.46
CA VAL A 25 7.56 -5.59 2.51
C VAL A 25 6.19 -5.15 3.01
N SER A 26 6.16 -4.35 4.08
CA SER A 26 4.92 -3.87 4.67
C SER A 26 4.16 -3.03 3.65
N GLU A 27 4.78 -1.98 3.11
CA GLU A 27 4.19 -1.09 2.11
C GLU A 27 3.70 -1.84 0.88
N GLN A 28 4.52 -2.76 0.35
CA GLN A 28 4.21 -3.53 -0.83
C GLN A 28 3.01 -4.45 -0.61
N ARG A 29 2.90 -5.09 0.55
CA ARG A 29 1.74 -5.92 0.89
C ARG A 29 0.47 -5.08 1.06
N LYS A 30 0.57 -3.90 1.69
CA LYS A 30 -0.56 -2.97 1.84
C LYS A 30 -1.05 -2.48 0.48
N ALA A 31 -0.13 -2.07 -0.39
CA ALA A 31 -0.42 -1.64 -1.75
C ALA A 31 -1.06 -2.77 -2.58
N ASN A 32 -0.53 -3.99 -2.51
CA ASN A 32 -1.12 -5.13 -3.21
C ASN A 32 -2.56 -5.42 -2.75
N TRP A 33 -2.81 -5.36 -1.44
CA TRP A 33 -4.16 -5.56 -0.89
C TRP A 33 -5.12 -4.45 -1.32
N ILE A 34 -4.76 -3.17 -1.12
CA ILE A 34 -5.68 -2.06 -1.44
C ILE A 34 -5.92 -1.97 -2.95
N GLY A 35 -4.89 -2.16 -3.77
CA GLY A 35 -5.03 -2.20 -5.22
C GLY A 35 -5.92 -3.36 -5.67
N HIS A 36 -5.89 -4.51 -4.99
CA HIS A 36 -6.81 -5.62 -5.27
C HIS A 36 -8.26 -5.26 -4.92
N VAL A 37 -8.49 -4.66 -3.75
CA VAL A 37 -9.83 -4.26 -3.29
C VAL A 37 -10.44 -3.19 -4.18
N LEU A 38 -9.69 -2.12 -4.52
CA LEU A 38 -10.20 -0.98 -5.28
C LEU A 38 -10.57 -1.33 -6.73
N ARG A 39 -9.84 -2.27 -7.34
CA ARG A 39 -10.08 -2.73 -8.72
C ARG A 39 -11.22 -3.73 -8.84
N ARG A 40 -11.59 -4.41 -7.75
CA ARG A 40 -12.75 -5.30 -7.74
C ARG A 40 -14.00 -4.53 -7.32
N ASN A 41 -15.12 -4.82 -7.96
CA ASN A 41 -16.42 -4.38 -7.48
C ASN A 41 -16.90 -5.37 -6.42
N CYS A 42 -16.38 -5.22 -5.21
CA CYS A 42 -16.73 -6.07 -4.07
C CYS A 42 -17.32 -5.23 -2.94
N LEU A 43 -18.15 -5.87 -2.10
CA LEU A 43 -18.74 -5.26 -0.90
C LEU A 43 -17.70 -4.55 -0.02
N LEU A 44 -16.48 -5.09 0.04
CA LEU A 44 -15.40 -4.51 0.82
C LEU A 44 -14.99 -3.11 0.33
N LYS A 45 -15.04 -2.86 -0.99
CA LYS A 45 -14.79 -1.54 -1.57
C LYS A 45 -15.87 -0.55 -1.12
N GLU A 46 -17.14 -0.91 -1.22
CA GLU A 46 -18.27 -0.07 -0.80
C GLU A 46 -18.21 0.26 0.70
N VAL A 47 -17.89 -0.74 1.54
CA VAL A 47 -17.73 -0.54 2.99
C VAL A 47 -16.57 0.40 3.31
N ILE A 48 -15.45 0.31 2.57
CA ILE A 48 -14.31 1.22 2.76
C ILE A 48 -14.68 2.64 2.32
N GLU A 49 -15.33 2.78 1.16
CA GLU A 49 -15.77 4.09 0.65
C GLU A 49 -16.76 4.75 1.63
N GLY A 50 -17.77 4.03 2.10
CA GLY A 50 -18.71 4.54 3.10
C GLY A 50 -18.05 4.91 4.43
N LYS A 51 -17.03 4.16 4.87
CA LYS A 51 -16.25 4.49 6.08
C LYS A 51 -15.39 5.74 5.93
N ILE A 52 -14.88 6.01 4.73
CA ILE A 52 -14.06 7.20 4.45
C ILE A 52 -14.94 8.43 4.32
N GLU A 53 -16.13 8.30 3.71
CA GLU A 53 -17.10 9.40 3.59
C GLU A 53 -17.75 9.75 4.92
N GLY A 54 -18.10 8.75 5.75
CA GLY A 54 -18.68 8.93 7.08
C GLY A 54 -17.65 9.07 8.20
N ARG A 55 -16.37 9.33 7.90
CA ARG A 55 -15.30 9.34 8.91
C ARG A 55 -15.46 10.56 9.83
N ILE A 56 -15.79 10.30 11.10
CA ILE A 56 -15.71 11.28 12.18
C ILE A 56 -14.30 11.22 12.77
N GLU A 57 -13.61 12.36 12.84
CA GLU A 57 -12.29 12.46 13.46
C GLU A 57 -12.40 12.16 14.96
N VAL A 58 -11.78 11.07 15.39
CA VAL A 58 -11.70 10.69 16.81
C VAL A 58 -10.25 10.79 17.24
N THR A 59 -9.99 11.64 18.24
CA THR A 59 -8.66 12.11 18.64
C THR A 59 -7.71 11.00 19.14
N ARG A 60 -8.22 9.85 19.60
CA ARG A 60 -7.38 8.78 20.15
C ARG A 60 -7.93 7.39 19.83
N ARG A 61 -7.37 6.73 18.80
CA ARG A 61 -7.65 5.33 18.45
C ARG A 61 -6.38 4.61 18.02
N ARG A 62 -6.36 3.28 18.19
CA ARG A 62 -5.26 2.41 17.71
C ARG A 62 -5.16 2.51 16.18
N LYS A 63 -3.95 2.79 15.66
CA LYS A 63 -3.69 2.88 14.22
C LYS A 63 -4.04 1.57 13.51
N LYS A 64 -4.90 1.65 12.51
CA LYS A 64 -5.33 0.56 11.63
C LYS A 64 -4.74 0.74 10.25
N MET A 65 -4.78 -0.32 9.46
CA MET A 65 -4.34 -0.33 8.07
C MET A 65 -4.96 0.76 7.19
N LEU A 66 -6.25 1.09 7.42
CA LEU A 66 -6.94 2.15 6.68
C LEU A 66 -6.47 3.55 7.06
N ASP A 67 -5.87 3.73 8.25
CA ASP A 67 -5.33 5.02 8.66
C ASP A 67 -4.06 5.38 7.86
N ASP A 68 -3.39 4.40 7.25
CA ASP A 68 -2.24 4.63 6.36
C ASP A 68 -2.65 5.09 4.95
N LEU A 69 -3.95 5.03 4.59
CA LEU A 69 -4.45 5.50 3.30
C LEU A 69 -4.47 7.04 3.18
N GLY A 70 -4.16 7.74 4.27
CA GLY A 70 -4.18 9.19 4.37
C GLY A 70 -5.58 9.76 4.50
N ASP A 71 -5.68 11.08 4.36
CA ASP A 71 -6.96 11.80 4.40
C ASP A 71 -7.81 11.48 3.16
N ARG A 72 -9.08 11.91 3.19
CA ARG A 72 -10.05 11.66 2.11
C ARG A 72 -9.50 11.97 0.72
N ARG A 73 -8.72 13.06 0.58
CA ARG A 73 -8.05 13.44 -0.67
C ARG A 73 -6.95 12.46 -1.08
N GLY A 74 -6.15 11.97 -0.14
CA GLY A 74 -5.13 10.94 -0.37
C GLY A 74 -5.73 9.63 -0.87
N TYR A 75 -6.87 9.21 -0.30
CA TYR A 75 -7.59 8.03 -0.74
C TYR A 75 -8.12 8.15 -2.18
N TYR A 76 -8.73 9.27 -2.56
CA TYR A 76 -9.23 9.44 -3.94
C TYR A 76 -8.11 9.41 -4.97
N HIS A 77 -6.96 10.03 -4.69
CA HIS A 77 -5.78 9.94 -5.55
C HIS A 77 -5.25 8.49 -5.65
N LEU A 78 -5.26 7.75 -4.53
CA LEU A 78 -4.89 6.34 -4.53
C LEU A 78 -5.86 5.49 -5.37
N LYS A 79 -7.16 5.75 -5.25
CA LYS A 79 -8.21 5.09 -6.05
C LYS A 79 -8.03 5.34 -7.53
N GLU A 80 -7.76 6.57 -7.94
CA GLU A 80 -7.48 6.93 -9.33
C GLU A 80 -6.26 6.18 -9.87
N LYS A 81 -5.14 6.18 -9.11
CA LYS A 81 -3.93 5.42 -9.47
C LYS A 81 -4.18 3.92 -9.52
N ALA A 82 -5.04 3.36 -8.67
CA ALA A 82 -5.33 1.93 -8.62
C ALA A 82 -6.09 1.44 -9.85
N LEU A 83 -6.90 2.29 -10.49
CA LEU A 83 -7.62 1.96 -11.71
C LEU A 83 -6.66 1.81 -12.90
N ASP A 84 -5.63 2.66 -12.99
CA ASP A 84 -4.60 2.54 -14.00
C ASP A 84 -3.55 1.48 -13.59
N ARG A 85 -3.64 0.29 -14.19
CA ARG A 85 -2.76 -0.83 -13.88
C ARG A 85 -1.28 -0.53 -14.15
N ILE A 86 -0.98 0.31 -15.14
CA ILE A 86 0.39 0.67 -15.52
C ILE A 86 0.94 1.65 -14.48
N LYS A 87 0.20 2.73 -14.17
CA LYS A 87 0.60 3.68 -13.12
C LYS A 87 0.73 2.99 -11.76
N TRP A 88 -0.20 2.09 -11.43
CA TRP A 88 -0.11 1.32 -10.18
C TRP A 88 1.15 0.45 -10.11
N ARG A 89 1.53 -0.20 -11.23
CA ARG A 89 2.76 -0.98 -11.31
C ARG A 89 4.00 -0.07 -11.26
N ASN A 90 3.96 1.15 -11.76
CA ASN A 90 5.11 2.04 -11.67
C ASN A 90 5.29 2.62 -10.25
N CYS A 91 4.19 2.82 -9.51
CA CYS A 91 4.25 3.32 -8.12
C CYS A 91 4.52 2.22 -7.10
N PHE A 92 3.98 1.01 -7.30
CA PHE A 92 3.97 -0.08 -6.33
C PHE A 92 4.39 -1.42 -6.96
N GLY A 93 5.11 -1.37 -8.08
CA GLY A 93 5.64 -2.56 -8.74
C GLY A 93 6.79 -3.14 -7.95
N ARG A 94 7.03 -4.44 -8.14
CA ARG A 94 8.19 -5.11 -7.55
C ARG A 94 9.51 -4.71 -8.21
N ASP A 95 9.44 -3.96 -9.31
CA ASP A 95 10.59 -3.49 -10.08
C ASP A 95 10.97 -2.05 -9.70
N CYS A 96 10.24 -1.44 -8.75
CA CYS A 96 10.62 -0.21 -8.06
C CYS A 96 11.72 -0.54 -7.04
N GLY A 97 12.88 -1.00 -7.51
CA GLY A 97 14.11 -0.96 -6.72
C GLY A 97 14.45 0.49 -6.35
N PRO A 98 15.35 0.72 -5.37
CA PRO A 98 15.76 2.08 -5.05
C PRO A 98 16.35 2.69 -6.33
N VAL A 99 15.74 3.78 -6.80
CA VAL A 99 16.41 4.66 -7.74
C VAL A 99 17.58 5.24 -6.95
N VAL A 100 18.78 4.85 -7.35
CA VAL A 100 20.06 5.30 -6.79
C VAL A 100 20.14 6.81 -6.90
#